data_AF-A0A2S0JRE7-F1
#
_entry.id   AF-A0A2S0JRE7-F1
#
_cell.length_a   1.000
_cell.length_b   1.000
_cell.length_c   1.000
_cell.angle_alpha   90.00
_cell.angle_beta   90.00
_cell.angle_gamma   90.00
#
_symmetry.space_group_name_H-M   'P 1'
#
loop_
_entity.id
_entity.type
_entity.pdbx_description
1 polymer ?
#
loop_
_entity_poly.entity_id
_entity_poly.type
_entity_poly.pdbx_seq_one_letter_code
_entity_poly.pdbx_strand_id
1 'polypeptide(L)'
;MLKAEQRSLLHKFVIHDLAIQSLQRDFAVIENLKMVKVYAPIIDGLLKAITNDYYNTKRLLAKDKIKFVKWEKVGEHFSDLTVTTPGEDEVLRYANQALKTQVEELLLSHINK
;
A
#
# COMPACT_ATOMS: atom_id res chain seq x y z
N MET A 1 -18.25 -10.21 7.94
CA MET A 1 -17.79 -10.88 6.70
C MET A 1 -17.70 -9.90 5.54
N LEU A 2 -16.47 -9.58 5.12
CA LEU A 2 -16.16 -8.70 3.99
C LEU A 2 -16.71 -9.24 2.68
N LYS A 3 -17.42 -8.40 1.92
CA LYS A 3 -17.82 -8.75 0.55
C LYS A 3 -16.58 -8.80 -0.37
N ALA A 4 -16.67 -9.55 -1.46
CA ALA A 4 -15.57 -9.69 -2.42
C ALA A 4 -15.05 -8.33 -2.96
N GLU A 5 -15.97 -7.40 -3.25
CA GLU A 5 -15.61 -6.04 -3.69
C GLU A 5 -14.86 -5.25 -2.63
N GLN A 6 -15.29 -5.35 -1.37
CA GLN A 6 -14.65 -4.68 -0.23
C GLN A 6 -13.27 -5.26 0.05
N ARG A 7 -13.11 -6.58 -0.09
CA ARG A 7 -11.82 -7.25 0.02
C ARG A 7 -10.87 -6.82 -1.09
N SER A 8 -11.34 -6.69 -2.32
CA SER A 8 -10.56 -6.17 -3.45
C SER A 8 -10.13 -4.72 -3.21
N LEU A 9 -11.04 -3.88 -2.72
CA LEU A 9 -10.76 -2.48 -2.38
C LEU A 9 -9.73 -2.37 -1.25
N LEU A 10 -9.87 -3.18 -0.20
CA LEU A 10 -8.94 -3.23 0.92
C LEU A 10 -7.56 -3.70 0.47
N HIS A 11 -7.51 -4.72 -0.38
CA HIS A 11 -6.26 -5.20 -0.96
C HIS A 11 -5.55 -4.09 -1.74
N LYS A 12 -6.28 -3.36 -2.61
CA LYS A 12 -5.72 -2.19 -3.32
C LYS A 12 -5.18 -1.14 -2.35
N PHE A 13 -5.94 -0.81 -1.31
CA PHE A 13 -5.50 0.12 -0.27
C PHE A 13 -4.18 -0.30 0.38
N VAL A 14 -4.04 -1.59 0.72
CA VAL A 14 -2.80 -2.14 1.30
C VAL A 14 -1.62 -1.99 0.35
N ILE A 15 -1.81 -2.33 -0.94
CA ILE A 15 -0.73 -2.18 -1.93
C ILE A 15 -0.31 -0.71 -2.09
N HIS A 16 -1.27 0.22 -2.15
CA HIS A 16 -0.96 1.65 -2.23
C HIS A 16 -0.23 2.16 -0.97
N ASP A 17 -0.65 1.76 0.22
CA ASP A 17 0.01 2.14 1.48
C ASP A 17 1.46 1.63 1.53
N LEU A 18 1.68 0.35 1.18
CA LEU A 18 3.01 -0.25 1.13
C LEU A 18 3.90 0.39 0.04
N ALA A 19 3.33 0.76 -1.11
CA ALA A 19 4.05 1.45 -2.16
C ALA A 19 4.52 2.83 -1.70
N ILE A 20 3.67 3.61 -1.01
CA ILE A 20 4.05 4.90 -0.43
C ILE A 20 5.17 4.72 0.59
N GLN A 21 5.04 3.76 1.52
CA GLN A 21 6.08 3.47 2.51
C GLN A 21 7.40 3.03 1.88
N SER A 22 7.35 2.27 0.78
CA SER A 22 8.54 1.87 0.04
C SER A 22 9.24 3.08 -0.58
N LEU A 23 8.49 3.91 -1.32
CA LEU A 23 9.03 5.10 -1.98
C LEU A 23 9.60 6.11 -0.97
N GLN A 24 8.96 6.28 0.19
CA GLN A 24 9.48 7.14 1.26
C GLN A 24 10.81 6.63 1.83
N ARG A 25 10.94 5.31 2.01
CA ARG A 25 12.21 4.69 2.44
C ARG A 25 13.29 4.86 1.38
N ASP A 26 12.96 4.64 0.11
CA ASP A 26 13.91 4.79 -1.01
C ASP A 26 14.36 6.25 -1.16
N PHE A 27 13.43 7.20 -0.99
CA PHE A 27 13.73 8.63 -1.00
C PHE A 27 14.78 9.00 0.06
N ALA A 28 14.62 8.50 1.30
CA ALA A 28 15.56 8.76 2.39
C ALA A 28 16.99 8.25 2.08
N VAL A 29 17.11 7.16 1.30
CA VAL A 29 18.42 6.67 0.83
C VAL A 29 18.95 7.54 -0.29
N ILE A 30 18.10 7.90 -1.25
CA ILE A 30 18.46 8.63 -2.48
C ILE A 30 18.83 10.09 -2.20
N GLU A 31 18.29 10.69 -1.14
CA GLU A 31 18.62 12.05 -0.71
C GLU A 31 20.13 12.24 -0.49
N ASN A 32 20.82 11.18 -0.07
CA ASN A 32 22.27 11.19 0.17
C ASN A 32 23.12 10.95 -1.10
N LEU A 33 22.50 10.73 -2.25
CA LEU A 33 23.21 10.47 -3.52
C LEU A 33 23.52 11.76 -4.28
N LYS A 34 24.68 11.80 -4.93
CA LYS A 34 25.11 12.93 -5.78
C LYS A 34 24.07 13.32 -6.86
N MET A 35 23.28 12.36 -7.31
CA MET A 35 22.29 12.51 -8.38
C MET A 35 20.84 12.67 -7.86
N VAL A 36 20.64 13.03 -6.59
CA VAL A 36 19.30 13.24 -5.99
C VAL A 36 18.40 14.13 -6.84
N LYS A 37 18.93 15.19 -7.48
CA LYS A 37 18.15 16.10 -8.33
C LYS A 37 17.51 15.43 -9.55
N VAL A 38 18.03 14.28 -9.99
CA VAL A 38 17.47 13.52 -11.11
C VAL A 38 16.43 12.52 -10.62
N TYR A 39 16.70 11.84 -9.49
CA TYR A 39 15.82 10.79 -8.97
C TYR A 39 14.63 11.33 -8.17
N ALA A 40 14.82 12.42 -7.42
CA ALA A 40 13.78 13.00 -6.56
C ALA A 40 12.50 13.36 -7.33
N PRO A 41 12.55 14.02 -8.51
CA PRO A 41 11.34 14.31 -9.28
C PRO A 41 10.57 13.06 -9.72
N ILE A 42 11.26 11.95 -9.99
CA ILE A 42 10.65 10.67 -10.38
C ILE A 42 9.88 10.10 -9.18
N ILE A 43 10.52 10.04 -8.01
CA ILE A 43 9.89 9.56 -6.78
C ILE A 43 8.73 10.45 -6.36
N ASP A 44 8.89 11.78 -6.43
CA ASP A 44 7.82 12.73 -6.14
C ASP A 44 6.62 12.56 -7.07
N GLY A 45 6.87 12.30 -8.36
CA GLY A 45 5.82 11.99 -9.33
C GLY A 45 5.05 10.73 -8.96
N LEU A 46 5.76 9.66 -8.61
CA LEU A 46 5.16 8.39 -8.17
C LEU A 46 4.37 8.56 -6.87
N LEU A 47 4.94 9.25 -5.88
CA LEU A 47 4.28 9.52 -4.61
C LEU A 47 2.98 10.30 -4.84
N LYS A 48 2.97 11.34 -5.67
CA LYS A 48 1.75 12.10 -5.98
C LYS A 48 0.68 11.23 -6.64
N ALA A 49 1.06 10.41 -7.62
CA ALA A 49 0.12 9.53 -8.31
C ALA A 49 -0.54 8.52 -7.34
N ILE A 50 0.28 7.81 -6.57
CA ILE A 50 -0.18 6.74 -5.67
C ILE A 50 -0.93 7.31 -4.47
N THR A 51 -0.52 8.48 -3.96
CA THR A 51 -1.19 9.15 -2.84
C THR A 51 -2.64 9.49 -3.16
N ASN A 52 -2.94 9.91 -4.39
CA ASN A 52 -4.32 10.16 -4.81
C ASN A 52 -5.17 8.87 -4.76
N ASP A 53 -4.65 7.78 -5.31
CA ASP A 53 -5.33 6.47 -5.30
C ASP A 53 -5.49 5.93 -3.87
N TYR A 54 -4.49 6.13 -3.02
CA TYR A 54 -4.56 5.82 -1.60
C TYR A 54 -5.70 6.57 -0.90
N TYR A 55 -5.82 7.89 -1.08
CA TYR A 55 -6.90 8.65 -0.44
C TYR A 55 -8.28 8.28 -0.99
N ASN A 56 -8.38 7.99 -2.29
CA ASN A 56 -9.62 7.51 -2.90
C ASN A 56 -10.07 6.18 -2.29
N THR A 57 -9.16 5.19 -2.23
CA THR A 57 -9.46 3.88 -1.65
C THR A 57 -9.78 3.98 -0.15
N LYS A 58 -9.03 4.79 0.61
CA LYS A 58 -9.30 5.08 2.02
C LYS A 58 -10.69 5.67 2.25
N ARG A 59 -11.10 6.63 1.42
CA ARG A 59 -12.43 7.25 1.49
C ARG A 59 -13.55 6.24 1.21
N LEU A 60 -13.36 5.36 0.22
CA LEU A 60 -14.33 4.31 -0.11
C LEU A 60 -14.46 3.29 1.04
N LEU A 61 -13.34 2.84 1.62
CA LEU A 61 -13.36 1.95 2.79
C LEU A 61 -14.06 2.59 4.00
N ALA A 62 -13.80 3.89 4.24
CA ALA A 62 -14.45 4.63 5.32
C ALA A 62 -15.98 4.74 5.14
N LYS A 63 -16.46 4.88 3.89
CA LYS A 63 -17.89 4.88 3.56
C LYS A 63 -18.55 3.55 3.94
N ASP A 64 -17.82 2.47 3.72
CA ASP A 64 -18.23 1.11 4.10
C ASP A 64 -17.95 0.79 5.58
N LYS A 65 -17.49 1.79 6.35
CA LYS A 65 -17.13 1.69 7.77
C LYS A 65 -16.07 0.61 8.04
N ILE A 66 -15.22 0.31 7.05
CA ILE A 66 -14.08 -0.58 7.18
C ILE A 66 -12.88 0.25 7.61
N LYS A 67 -12.22 -0.17 8.69
CA LYS A 67 -11.04 0.52 9.22
C LYS A 67 -9.86 -0.43 9.36
N PHE A 68 -8.70 0.04 8.95
CA PHE A 68 -7.43 -0.60 9.28
C PHE A 68 -7.18 -0.49 10.80
N VAL A 69 -6.86 -1.62 11.44
CA VAL A 69 -6.55 -1.68 12.87
C VAL A 69 -5.07 -1.91 13.09
N LYS A 70 -4.54 -3.01 12.53
CA LYS A 70 -3.17 -3.46 12.84
C LYS A 70 -2.58 -4.27 11.70
N TRP A 71 -1.27 -4.14 11.54
CA TRP A 71 -0.44 -5.02 10.71
C TRP A 71 0.54 -5.78 11.61
N GLU A 72 0.53 -7.10 11.55
CA GLU A 72 1.38 -7.96 12.36
C GLU A 72 2.14 -8.93 11.47
N LYS A 73 3.48 -8.98 11.62
CA LYS A 73 4.28 -9.98 10.92
C LYS A 73 4.05 -11.33 11.59
N VAL A 74 3.64 -12.33 10.81
CA VAL A 74 3.41 -13.70 11.30
C VAL A 74 4.44 -14.63 10.67
N GLY A 75 5.45 -14.95 11.46
CA GLY A 75 6.59 -15.75 11.01
C GLY A 75 7.43 -15.02 9.96
N GLU A 76 8.10 -15.77 9.10
CA GLU A 76 9.05 -15.20 8.13
C GLU A 76 8.34 -14.70 6.85
N HIS A 77 7.33 -15.43 6.39
CA HIS A 77 6.76 -15.25 5.05
C HIS A 77 5.37 -14.62 5.01
N PHE A 78 4.71 -14.45 6.16
CA PHE A 78 3.35 -13.94 6.21
C PHE A 78 3.23 -12.71 7.10
N SER A 79 2.17 -11.94 6.84
CA SER A 79 1.70 -10.87 7.73
C SER A 79 0.18 -10.91 7.79
N ASP A 80 -0.35 -10.67 8.97
CA ASP A 80 -1.77 -10.58 9.24
C ASP A 80 -2.19 -9.11 9.32
N LEU A 81 -3.25 -8.78 8.60
CA LEU A 81 -3.90 -7.49 8.62
C LEU A 81 -5.22 -7.63 9.37
N THR A 82 -5.37 -6.91 10.47
CA THR A 82 -6.63 -6.81 11.20
C THR A 82 -7.39 -5.58 10.73
N VAL A 83 -8.65 -5.78 10.34
CA VAL A 83 -9.58 -4.71 9.97
C VAL A 83 -10.88 -4.80 10.76
N THR A 84 -11.38 -3.66 11.19
CA THR A 84 -12.70 -3.56 11.82
C THR A 84 -13.74 -3.31 10.74
N THR A 85 -14.76 -4.17 10.72
CA THR A 85 -15.99 -3.98 9.92
C THR A 85 -17.15 -3.60 10.85
N PRO A 86 -18.32 -3.17 10.33
CA PRO A 86 -19.49 -2.85 11.16
C PRO A 86 -19.97 -3.94 12.10
N GLY A 87 -19.65 -5.21 11.82
CA GLY A 87 -20.12 -6.35 12.60
C GLY A 87 -19.03 -7.02 13.44
N GLU A 88 -17.82 -7.15 12.89
CA GLU A 88 -16.73 -7.91 13.52
C GLU A 88 -15.36 -7.44 13.01
N ASP A 89 -14.32 -7.75 13.78
CA ASP A 89 -12.94 -7.63 13.32
C ASP A 89 -12.58 -8.85 12.47
N GLU A 90 -12.02 -8.61 11.29
CA GLU A 90 -11.56 -9.65 10.37
C GLU A 90 -10.05 -9.59 10.22
N VAL A 91 -9.43 -10.78 10.19
CA VAL A 91 -7.99 -10.93 9.99
C VAL A 91 -7.72 -11.49 8.60
N LEU A 92 -6.91 -10.79 7.82
CA LEU A 92 -6.50 -11.17 6.48
C LEU A 92 -5.01 -11.50 6.46
N ARG A 93 -4.69 -12.75 6.13
CA ARG A 93 -3.30 -13.20 5.97
C ARG A 93 -2.79 -12.91 4.57
N TYR A 94 -1.64 -12.25 4.49
CA TYR A 94 -0.94 -11.95 3.27
C TYR A 94 0.41 -12.65 3.21
N ALA A 95 0.78 -13.12 2.02
CA ALA A 95 2.14 -13.58 1.74
C ALA A 95 3.03 -12.36 1.44
N ASN A 96 4.09 -12.19 2.23
CA ASN A 96 5.00 -11.04 2.14
C ASN A 96 5.64 -10.93 0.75
N GLN A 97 6.02 -12.05 0.15
CA GLN A 97 6.63 -12.07 -1.18
C GLN A 97 5.63 -11.61 -2.26
N ALA A 98 4.38 -12.04 -2.19
CA ALA A 98 3.35 -11.64 -3.14
C ALA A 98 3.04 -10.14 -3.03
N LEU A 99 3.01 -9.58 -1.82
CA LEU A 99 2.83 -8.15 -1.62
C LEU A 99 3.97 -7.34 -2.25
N LYS A 100 5.22 -7.77 -2.06
CA LYS A 100 6.38 -7.11 -2.68
C LYS A 100 6.28 -7.09 -4.20
N THR A 101 6.02 -8.24 -4.82
CA THR A 101 5.87 -8.34 -6.28
C THR A 101 4.77 -7.41 -6.79
N GLN A 102 3.61 -7.37 -6.13
CA GLN A 102 2.51 -6.50 -6.56
C GLN A 102 2.80 -5.00 -6.38
N VAL A 103 3.53 -4.63 -5.34
CA VAL A 103 4.01 -3.25 -5.16
C VAL A 103 4.99 -2.89 -6.27
N GLU A 104 5.94 -3.76 -6.59
CA GLU A 104 6.90 -3.54 -7.68
C GLU A 104 6.19 -3.37 -9.03
N GLU A 105 5.25 -4.26 -9.36
CA GLU A 105 4.43 -4.17 -10.57
C GLU A 105 3.63 -2.85 -10.63
N LEU A 106 3.04 -2.43 -9.49
CA LEU A 106 2.32 -1.17 -9.40
C LEU A 106 3.25 0.02 -9.71
N LEU A 107 4.45 0.07 -9.11
CA LEU A 107 5.41 1.14 -9.33
C LEU A 107 5.89 1.17 -10.78
N LEU A 108 6.27 0.02 -11.34
CA LEU A 108 6.71 -0.09 -12.74
C LEU A 108 5.61 0.35 -13.72
N SER A 109 4.35 0.03 -13.43
CA SER A 109 3.22 0.45 -14.27
C SER A 109 3.01 1.97 -14.29
N HIS A 110 3.49 2.71 -13.29
CA HIS A 110 3.42 4.17 -13.26
C HIS A 110 4.60 4.83 -13.95
N ILE A 111 5.75 4.16 -14.00
CA ILE A 111 6.96 4.65 -14.69
C ILE A 111 6.85 4.44 -16.21
N ASN A 112 6.23 3.35 -16.65
CA ASN A 112 6.09 2.99 -18.06
C ASN A 112 4.88 3.65 -18.77
N LYS A 113 4.21 4.61 -18.12
CA LYS A 113 3.12 5.41 -18.70
C LYS A 113 3.66 6.69 -19.30
#